data_AF-A0A6P3YYU7-F1
#
_entry.id   AF-A0A6P3YYU7-F1
#
_cell.length_a   1.000
_cell.length_b   1.000
_cell.length_c   1.000
_cell.angle_alpha   90.00
_cell.angle_beta   90.00
_cell.angle_gamma   90.00
#
_symmetry.space_group_name_H-M   'P 1'
#
loop_
_entity.id
_entity.type
_entity.pdbx_description
1 polymer ?
#
loop_
_entity_poly.entity_id
_entity_poly.type
_entity_poly.pdbx_seq_one_letter_code
_entity_poly.pdbx_strand_id
1 'polypeptide(L)'
;MLFGGSDDQFLVPSAAGKCYHRQCSVRPIFAESKGNHSISPLLKPEVQTMESEEYDEMAKQLENASPLEIMDKALEKFGKEIAIAFSGAEDVALIEYAKLTRRPFRVFSLDTGRLNPETYQFFDAVEKHYGLHIEYMFPDAVEVQAFVRGKGLFSFYEDGHQECCRVRKVRPLRRALKGLRSWITGQRKDQSPGTRAEIPIVQVDPTFEGKDGGIGSLVKWNPLANVEGPEIWRFLRALNVPVNSLHSQGYISIGCEPCTRPVLPGQHEREGRWWWEDSKAKECGLHKGNIKQDEVLQLNGNGNGNGNGNGNWSSLTNGNATVADIFHNPNLVALTRTGIENLARLENRREPWIVVLYAPWCRFCQAMEASYIELAEELAGSGVKVAKFRADGDQKAYAQQELQLGSFPTILFFPKHSSKPIKYPSEKRDVSSLMVFVNALR
;
A
#
# COMPACT_ATOMS: atom_id res chain seq x y z
N MET A 1 -41.47 -12.31 -19.60
CA MET A 1 -41.70 -13.68 -19.09
C MET A 1 -40.97 -13.78 -17.77
N LEU A 2 -41.54 -14.00 -16.59
CA LEU A 2 -42.91 -14.19 -16.14
C LEU A 2 -43.01 -13.50 -14.77
N PHE A 3 -43.97 -12.58 -14.63
CA PHE A 3 -44.61 -12.32 -13.34
C PHE A 3 -45.65 -13.43 -13.14
N GLY A 4 -45.71 -14.00 -11.94
CA GLY A 4 -46.75 -14.95 -11.55
C GLY A 4 -47.16 -14.65 -10.12
N GLY A 5 -48.22 -13.85 -9.98
CA GLY A 5 -48.94 -13.71 -8.72
C GLY A 5 -49.81 -14.95 -8.48
N SER A 6 -50.07 -15.23 -7.21
CA SER A 6 -51.21 -16.05 -6.78
C SER A 6 -51.67 -15.47 -5.46
N ASP A 7 -52.89 -14.94 -5.49
CA ASP A 7 -53.67 -14.56 -4.31
C ASP A 7 -53.93 -15.79 -3.45
N ASP A 8 -53.77 -15.65 -2.14
CA ASP A 8 -54.53 -16.46 -1.18
C ASP A 8 -54.90 -15.59 0.02
N GLN A 9 -56.20 -15.27 0.09
CA GLN A 9 -56.88 -14.63 1.21
C GLN A 9 -57.24 -15.71 2.22
N PHE A 10 -56.79 -15.63 3.48
CA PHE A 10 -57.55 -16.20 4.60
C PHE A 10 -57.31 -15.44 5.92
N LEU A 11 -58.34 -14.68 6.29
CA LEU A 11 -58.97 -14.52 7.61
C LEU A 11 -58.09 -14.23 8.86
N VAL A 12 -58.23 -12.98 9.31
CA VAL A 12 -57.88 -12.44 10.62
C VAL A 12 -58.93 -12.85 11.68
N PRO A 13 -58.52 -13.26 12.90
CA PRO A 13 -59.33 -13.10 14.09
C PRO A 13 -58.87 -11.89 14.92
N SER A 14 -59.83 -11.00 15.16
CA SER A 14 -59.78 -9.90 16.11
C SER A 14 -59.60 -10.40 17.54
N ALA A 15 -58.64 -9.85 18.27
CA ALA A 15 -58.61 -9.90 19.73
C ALA A 15 -58.09 -8.58 20.29
N ALA A 16 -59.02 -7.79 20.84
CA ALA A 16 -58.77 -6.60 21.62
C ALA A 16 -58.06 -6.94 22.93
N GLY A 17 -57.05 -6.14 23.31
CA GLY A 17 -56.26 -6.41 24.51
C GLY A 17 -55.37 -5.26 24.99
N LYS A 18 -56.02 -4.23 25.56
CA LYS A 18 -55.54 -3.34 26.65
C LYS A 18 -54.18 -2.61 26.45
N CYS A 19 -54.30 -1.36 26.02
CA CYS A 19 -53.29 -0.32 26.17
C CYS A 19 -53.14 0.05 27.65
N TYR A 20 -51.99 -0.23 28.26
CA TYR A 20 -51.63 0.29 29.58
C TYR A 20 -50.80 1.57 29.42
N HIS A 21 -51.47 2.71 29.56
CA HIS A 21 -50.83 3.99 29.85
C HIS A 21 -50.11 3.90 31.20
N ARG A 22 -48.77 3.97 31.19
CA ARG A 22 -48.01 4.50 32.32
C ARG A 22 -47.55 5.91 31.98
N GLN A 23 -48.32 6.88 32.48
CA GLN A 23 -47.85 8.23 32.70
C GLN A 23 -46.70 8.18 33.70
N CYS A 24 -45.55 8.76 33.36
CA CYS A 24 -44.56 9.17 34.34
C CYS A 24 -44.39 10.68 34.21
N SER A 25 -44.70 11.38 35.30
CA SER A 25 -44.84 12.83 35.38
C SER A 25 -43.51 13.57 35.19
N VAL A 26 -43.54 14.58 34.34
CA VAL A 26 -42.56 15.67 34.27
C VAL A 26 -42.77 16.58 35.49
N ARG A 27 -41.67 16.99 36.15
CA ARG A 27 -41.63 18.19 37.01
C ARG A 27 -40.50 19.10 36.52
N PRO A 28 -40.79 20.35 36.12
CA PRO A 28 -39.77 21.35 35.80
C PRO A 28 -39.47 22.21 37.03
N ILE A 29 -38.19 22.45 37.33
CA ILE A 29 -37.77 23.41 38.36
C ILE A 29 -36.57 24.21 37.83
N PHE A 30 -36.88 25.46 37.45
CA PHE A 30 -36.10 26.71 37.43
C PHE A 30 -34.93 26.95 36.45
N ALA A 31 -35.17 27.88 35.51
CA ALA A 31 -34.24 28.93 35.08
C ALA A 31 -33.96 29.87 36.29
N GLU A 32 -32.85 30.59 36.45
CA GLU A 32 -32.03 31.35 35.50
C GLU A 32 -30.74 31.84 36.22
N SER A 33 -29.62 32.03 35.52
CA SER A 33 -28.89 33.33 35.49
C SER A 33 -27.59 33.22 34.69
N LYS A 34 -27.37 34.22 33.83
CA LYS A 34 -26.14 34.44 33.07
C LYS A 34 -25.02 34.87 34.02
N GLY A 35 -23.87 34.20 33.93
CA GLY A 35 -22.65 34.57 34.64
C GLY A 35 -21.43 34.36 33.73
N ASN A 36 -20.83 35.48 33.33
CA ASN A 36 -19.57 35.72 32.62
C ASN A 36 -18.63 34.53 32.32
N HIS A 37 -18.33 34.38 31.03
CA HIS A 37 -17.22 33.59 30.51
C HIS A 37 -15.88 34.12 31.04
N SER A 38 -15.21 33.31 31.85
CA SER A 38 -13.75 33.36 31.98
C SER A 38 -13.20 32.15 31.22
N ILE A 39 -12.60 32.42 30.07
CA ILE A 39 -11.91 31.42 29.25
C ILE A 39 -10.61 31.08 29.99
N SER A 40 -10.60 29.95 30.69
CA SER A 40 -9.36 29.34 31.15
C SER A 40 -8.64 28.71 29.93
N PRO A 41 -7.33 28.91 29.75
CA PRO A 41 -6.61 28.28 28.66
C PRO A 41 -6.59 26.77 28.85
N LEU A 42 -7.00 26.04 27.82
CA LEU A 42 -6.79 24.60 27.67
C LEU A 42 -5.30 24.26 27.91
N LEU A 43 -5.01 23.48 28.94
CA LEU A 43 -3.76 22.75 29.02
C LEU A 43 -3.72 21.69 27.89
N LYS A 44 -2.79 21.83 26.94
CA LYS A 44 -1.91 20.76 26.40
C LYS A 44 -1.00 21.33 25.30
N PRO A 45 0.32 21.04 25.36
CA PRO A 45 0.90 20.00 24.47
C PRO A 45 1.78 18.94 25.19
N GLU A 46 2.12 19.15 26.47
CA GLU A 46 3.24 18.44 27.13
C GLU A 46 2.99 16.94 27.39
N VAL A 47 1.74 16.51 27.54
CA VAL A 47 1.38 15.10 27.82
C VAL A 47 1.43 14.22 26.56
N GLN A 48 1.17 14.78 25.38
CA GLN A 48 1.10 14.01 24.12
C GLN A 48 2.49 13.73 23.53
N THR A 49 3.45 14.64 23.73
CA THR A 49 4.84 14.44 23.32
C THR A 49 5.49 13.32 24.13
N MET A 50 5.20 13.21 25.43
CA MET A 50 5.75 12.18 26.30
C MET A 50 5.28 10.75 25.96
N GLU A 51 4.00 10.55 25.61
CA GLU A 51 3.51 9.22 25.21
C GLU A 51 4.09 8.77 23.86
N SER A 52 4.30 9.69 22.91
CA SER A 52 4.93 9.35 21.62
C SER A 52 6.38 8.91 21.82
N GLU A 53 7.14 9.62 22.66
CA GLU A 53 8.52 9.29 22.99
C GLU A 53 8.64 7.92 23.70
N GLU A 54 7.65 7.52 24.52
CA GLU A 54 7.60 6.19 25.14
C GLU A 54 7.55 5.08 24.08
N TYR A 55 6.70 5.21 23.06
CA TYR A 55 6.57 4.18 22.03
C TYR A 55 7.76 4.15 21.08
N ASP A 56 8.40 5.28 20.80
CA ASP A 56 9.63 5.32 20.01
C ASP A 56 10.78 4.59 20.72
N GLU A 57 10.91 4.78 22.04
CA GLU A 57 11.90 4.04 22.83
C GLU A 57 11.55 2.55 22.94
N MET A 58 10.27 2.24 23.08
CA MET A 58 9.79 0.86 23.07
C MET A 58 10.07 0.16 21.73
N ALA A 59 9.95 0.86 20.61
CA ALA A 59 10.28 0.33 19.29
C ALA A 59 11.77 -0.05 19.21
N LYS A 60 12.67 0.82 19.70
CA LYS A 60 14.11 0.52 19.74
C LYS A 60 14.44 -0.68 20.63
N GLN A 61 13.82 -0.78 21.80
CA GLN A 61 14.03 -1.90 22.72
C GLN A 61 13.57 -3.23 22.11
N LEU A 62 12.54 -3.20 21.28
CA LEU A 62 11.97 -4.39 20.65
C LEU A 62 12.58 -4.70 19.28
N GLU A 63 13.52 -3.89 18.76
CA GLU A 63 14.04 -4.03 17.38
C GLU A 63 14.55 -5.45 17.07
N ASN A 64 15.16 -6.11 18.05
CA ASN A 64 15.68 -7.48 17.94
C ASN A 64 14.82 -8.54 18.66
N ALA A 65 13.65 -8.15 19.18
CA ALA A 65 12.74 -9.07 19.84
C ALA A 65 12.05 -10.00 18.82
N SER A 66 11.74 -11.21 19.25
CA SER A 66 10.97 -12.15 18.44
C SER A 66 9.52 -11.68 18.27
N PRO A 67 8.83 -12.10 17.19
CA PRO A 67 7.41 -11.80 17.01
C PRO A 67 6.53 -12.25 18.19
N LEU A 68 6.92 -13.34 18.87
CA LEU A 68 6.22 -13.86 20.04
C LEU A 68 6.35 -12.90 21.24
N GLU A 69 7.56 -12.39 21.52
CA GLU A 69 7.79 -11.42 22.60
C GLU A 69 7.07 -10.10 22.34
N ILE A 70 7.10 -9.62 21.09
CA ILE A 70 6.37 -8.41 20.68
C ILE A 70 4.87 -8.61 20.87
N MET A 71 4.34 -9.77 20.44
CA MET A 71 2.93 -10.11 20.63
C MET A 71 2.53 -10.21 22.09
N ASP A 72 3.32 -10.88 22.93
CA ASP A 72 3.04 -11.03 24.35
C ASP A 72 2.94 -9.66 25.03
N LYS A 73 3.91 -8.78 24.77
CA LYS A 73 3.96 -7.42 25.31
C LYS A 73 2.78 -6.56 24.83
N ALA A 74 2.40 -6.66 23.55
CA ALA A 74 1.26 -5.91 23.01
C ALA A 74 -0.07 -6.35 23.67
N LEU A 75 -0.30 -7.66 23.77
CA LEU A 75 -1.51 -8.21 24.39
C LEU A 75 -1.56 -7.98 25.91
N GLU A 76 -0.41 -8.02 26.58
CA GLU A 76 -0.30 -7.65 27.99
C GLU A 76 -0.72 -6.20 28.24
N LYS A 77 -0.17 -5.26 27.47
CA LYS A 77 -0.37 -3.82 27.69
C LYS A 77 -1.81 -3.38 27.43
N PHE A 78 -2.47 -3.93 26.42
CA PHE A 78 -3.78 -3.44 25.96
C PHE A 78 -4.95 -4.39 26.21
N GLY A 79 -4.71 -5.68 26.49
CA GLY A 79 -5.74 -6.66 26.80
C GLY A 79 -6.88 -6.70 25.77
N LYS A 80 -8.10 -6.33 26.17
CA LYS A 80 -9.29 -6.35 25.30
C LYS A 80 -9.41 -5.12 24.38
N GLU A 81 -8.59 -4.10 24.59
CA GLU A 81 -8.60 -2.84 23.83
C GLU A 81 -7.67 -2.87 22.60
N ILE A 82 -7.05 -4.03 22.33
CA ILE A 82 -6.26 -4.32 21.13
C ILE A 82 -6.92 -5.41 20.29
N ALA A 83 -6.79 -5.30 18.97
CA ALA A 83 -7.24 -6.33 18.04
C ALA A 83 -6.26 -6.54 16.88
N ILE A 84 -6.19 -7.78 16.40
CA ILE A 84 -5.41 -8.18 15.23
C ILE A 84 -6.22 -7.90 13.97
N ALA A 85 -5.65 -7.12 13.05
CA ALA A 85 -6.20 -6.93 11.71
C ALA A 85 -5.75 -8.08 10.82
N PHE A 86 -6.67 -9.01 10.52
CA PHE A 86 -6.41 -10.18 9.68
C PHE A 86 -6.98 -9.98 8.27
N SER A 87 -6.12 -10.07 7.26
CA SER A 87 -6.49 -9.85 5.85
C SER A 87 -6.88 -11.12 5.09
N GLY A 88 -6.69 -12.30 5.69
CA GLY A 88 -6.96 -13.58 5.03
C GLY A 88 -5.84 -14.04 4.12
N ALA A 89 -4.59 -13.68 4.45
CA ALA A 89 -3.38 -14.01 3.72
C ALA A 89 -2.34 -14.67 4.66
N GLU A 90 -1.04 -14.43 4.43
CA GLU A 90 0.04 -14.98 5.26
C GLU A 90 0.10 -14.37 6.68
N ASP A 91 -0.63 -13.28 6.91
CA ASP A 91 -0.79 -12.61 8.21
C ASP A 91 -1.59 -13.43 9.24
N VAL A 92 -2.11 -14.61 8.86
CA VAL A 92 -2.57 -15.65 9.82
C VAL A 92 -1.49 -16.02 10.83
N ALA A 93 -0.20 -15.81 10.49
CA ALA A 93 0.92 -15.98 11.41
C ALA A 93 0.73 -15.19 12.71
N LEU A 94 0.11 -14.01 12.67
CA LEU A 94 -0.19 -13.21 13.86
C LEU A 94 -1.17 -13.90 14.80
N ILE A 95 -2.17 -14.61 14.27
CA ILE A 95 -3.14 -15.36 15.06
C ILE A 95 -2.45 -16.54 15.73
N GLU A 96 -1.57 -17.25 15.03
CA GLU A 96 -0.77 -18.33 15.63
C GLU A 96 0.16 -17.79 16.73
N TYR A 97 0.88 -16.69 16.51
CA TYR A 97 1.68 -16.06 17.56
C TYR A 97 0.82 -15.65 18.77
N ALA A 98 -0.33 -15.02 18.54
CA ALA A 98 -1.24 -14.62 19.61
C ALA A 98 -1.72 -15.83 20.44
N LYS A 99 -2.08 -16.95 19.79
CA LYS A 99 -2.42 -18.21 20.46
C LYS A 99 -1.27 -18.73 21.32
N LEU A 100 -0.02 -18.68 20.83
CA LEU A 100 1.16 -19.15 21.57
C LEU A 100 1.41 -18.36 22.86
N THR A 101 1.04 -17.08 22.91
CA THR A 101 1.10 -16.27 24.17
C THR A 101 0.14 -16.77 25.25
N ARG A 102 -0.91 -17.51 24.88
CA ARG A 102 -2.04 -17.91 25.74
C ARG A 102 -2.81 -16.73 26.36
N ARG A 103 -2.62 -15.51 25.87
CA ARG A 103 -3.41 -14.34 26.27
C ARG A 103 -4.70 -14.27 25.45
N PRO A 104 -5.79 -13.71 25.99
CA PRO A 104 -6.98 -13.44 25.20
C PRO A 104 -6.67 -12.38 24.14
N PHE A 105 -7.17 -12.58 22.92
CA PHE A 105 -7.00 -11.63 21.82
C PHE A 105 -8.28 -11.53 20.98
N ARG A 106 -8.38 -10.45 20.20
CA ARG A 106 -9.47 -10.19 19.27
C ARG A 106 -8.93 -10.15 17.85
N VAL A 107 -9.75 -10.55 16.89
CA VAL A 107 -9.40 -10.52 15.46
C VAL A 107 -10.52 -9.83 14.70
N PHE A 108 -10.17 -8.92 13.80
CA PHE A 108 -11.13 -8.33 12.88
C PHE A 108 -10.60 -8.41 11.45
N SER A 109 -11.52 -8.46 10.49
CA SER A 109 -11.20 -8.52 9.06
C SER A 109 -12.03 -7.50 8.28
N LEU A 110 -11.41 -6.88 7.27
CA LEU A 110 -12.09 -5.94 6.39
C LEU A 110 -12.67 -6.71 5.20
N ASP A 111 -13.97 -7.00 5.25
CA ASP A 111 -14.65 -7.55 4.09
C ASP A 111 -15.05 -6.42 3.13
N THR A 112 -14.33 -6.33 2.02
CA THR A 112 -14.59 -5.32 0.98
C THR A 112 -15.81 -5.63 0.10
N GLY A 113 -16.38 -6.83 0.21
CA GLY A 113 -17.39 -7.41 -0.67
C GLY A 113 -16.83 -7.83 -2.05
N ARG A 114 -15.51 -7.86 -2.19
CA ARG A 114 -14.77 -8.19 -3.44
C ARG A 114 -13.53 -9.05 -3.16
N LEU A 115 -13.52 -9.76 -2.04
CA LEU A 115 -12.46 -10.72 -1.73
C LEU A 115 -12.60 -11.98 -2.60
N ASN A 116 -11.52 -12.75 -2.71
CA ASN A 116 -11.58 -14.05 -3.39
C ASN A 116 -12.49 -15.02 -2.60
N PRO A 117 -13.24 -15.91 -3.27
CA PRO A 117 -13.97 -16.99 -2.60
C PRO A 117 -13.08 -17.82 -1.66
N GLU A 118 -11.84 -18.08 -2.06
CA GLU A 118 -10.82 -18.79 -1.27
C GLU A 118 -10.49 -18.05 0.02
N THR A 119 -10.50 -16.71 0.02
CA THR A 119 -10.29 -15.90 1.23
C THR A 119 -11.45 -16.07 2.23
N TYR A 120 -12.69 -16.18 1.76
CA TYR A 120 -13.84 -16.46 2.63
C TYR A 120 -13.78 -17.88 3.22
N GLN A 121 -13.47 -18.87 2.40
CA GLN A 121 -13.26 -20.25 2.86
C GLN A 121 -12.12 -20.32 3.88
N PHE A 122 -11.06 -19.53 3.67
CA PHE A 122 -9.95 -19.46 4.58
C PHE A 122 -10.32 -18.81 5.91
N PHE A 123 -11.13 -17.74 5.91
CA PHE A 123 -11.65 -17.17 7.16
C PHE A 123 -12.42 -18.20 7.99
N ASP A 124 -13.35 -18.94 7.38
CA ASP A 124 -14.10 -20.01 8.04
C ASP A 124 -13.18 -21.13 8.57
N ALA A 125 -12.16 -21.51 7.81
CA ALA A 125 -11.16 -22.49 8.25
C ALA A 125 -10.36 -22.00 9.47
N VAL A 126 -9.99 -20.71 9.50
CA VAL A 126 -9.29 -20.09 10.64
C VAL A 126 -10.19 -20.04 11.87
N GLU A 127 -11.43 -19.59 11.75
CA GLU A 127 -12.38 -19.57 12.89
C GLU A 127 -12.53 -20.97 13.50
N LYS A 128 -12.70 -22.00 12.67
CA LYS A 128 -12.81 -23.40 13.10
C LYS A 128 -11.53 -23.93 13.73
N HIS A 129 -10.37 -23.64 13.13
CA HIS A 129 -9.08 -24.12 13.60
C HIS A 129 -8.71 -23.54 14.98
N TYR A 130 -9.01 -22.26 15.20
CA TYR A 130 -8.63 -21.54 16.41
C TYR A 130 -9.75 -21.44 17.45
N GLY A 131 -10.98 -21.80 17.11
CA GLY A 131 -12.14 -21.64 18.00
C GLY A 131 -12.40 -20.17 18.34
N LEU A 132 -12.23 -19.28 17.36
CA LEU A 132 -12.42 -17.83 17.51
C LEU A 132 -13.51 -17.31 16.57
N HIS A 133 -13.98 -16.09 16.85
CA HIS A 133 -14.86 -15.34 15.97
C HIS A 133 -14.14 -14.10 15.43
N ILE A 134 -14.14 -13.94 14.11
CA ILE A 134 -13.57 -12.80 13.40
C ILE A 134 -14.64 -11.71 13.33
N GLU A 135 -14.29 -10.50 13.77
CA GLU A 135 -15.15 -9.32 13.65
C GLU A 135 -15.09 -8.78 12.21
N TYR A 136 -16.08 -9.10 11.38
CA TYR A 136 -16.13 -8.67 9.98
C TYR A 136 -16.63 -7.22 9.82
N MET A 137 -15.83 -6.40 9.17
CA MET A 137 -16.12 -4.99 8.90
C MET A 137 -16.49 -4.78 7.44
N PHE A 138 -17.78 -4.67 7.16
CA PHE A 138 -18.32 -4.43 5.81
C PHE A 138 -18.29 -2.95 5.41
N PRO A 139 -18.23 -2.62 4.10
CA PRO A 139 -18.45 -1.27 3.62
C PRO A 139 -19.88 -0.78 3.86
N ASP A 140 -20.04 0.54 3.92
CA ASP A 140 -21.37 1.14 3.94
C ASP A 140 -22.04 0.94 2.57
N ALA A 141 -23.21 0.29 2.57
CA ALA A 141 -23.91 -0.07 1.35
C ALA A 141 -24.37 1.15 0.54
N VAL A 142 -24.75 2.24 1.20
CA VAL A 142 -25.19 3.48 0.53
C VAL A 142 -24.00 4.12 -0.19
N GLU A 143 -22.83 4.18 0.47
CA GLU A 143 -21.62 4.70 -0.15
C GLU A 143 -21.14 3.84 -1.32
N VAL A 144 -21.18 2.51 -1.19
CA VAL A 144 -20.82 1.59 -2.27
C VAL A 144 -21.78 1.72 -3.44
N GLN A 145 -23.08 1.79 -3.18
CA GLN A 145 -24.10 1.95 -4.22
C GLN A 145 -23.90 3.25 -5.00
N ALA A 146 -23.66 4.36 -4.30
CA ALA A 146 -23.40 5.65 -4.93
C ALA A 146 -22.12 5.61 -5.79
N PHE A 147 -21.03 5.04 -5.25
CA PHE A 147 -19.77 4.88 -5.97
C PHE A 147 -19.92 4.03 -7.25
N VAL A 148 -20.56 2.86 -7.14
CA VAL A 148 -20.75 1.94 -8.28
C VAL A 148 -21.69 2.51 -9.34
N ARG A 149 -22.75 3.24 -8.95
CA ARG A 149 -23.63 3.91 -9.93
C ARG A 149 -22.92 5.01 -10.71
N GLY A 150 -22.00 5.72 -10.06
CA GLY A 150 -21.24 6.80 -10.71
C GLY A 150 -20.10 6.31 -11.59
N LYS A 151 -19.41 5.24 -11.20
CA LYS A 151 -18.13 4.83 -11.80
C LYS A 151 -18.04 3.37 -12.24
N GLY A 152 -19.09 2.57 -12.04
CA GLY A 152 -19.09 1.14 -12.34
C GLY A 152 -18.35 0.29 -11.31
N LEU A 153 -18.19 -1.00 -11.63
CA LEU A 153 -17.63 -2.01 -10.71
C LEU A 153 -16.10 -2.13 -10.75
N PHE A 154 -15.45 -1.46 -11.71
CA PHE A 154 -14.04 -1.64 -12.05
C PHE A 154 -13.28 -0.32 -12.28
N SER A 155 -13.82 0.81 -11.80
CA SER A 155 -13.22 2.14 -12.01
C SER A 155 -11.76 2.23 -11.58
N PHE A 156 -11.33 1.39 -10.63
CA PHE A 156 -9.95 1.35 -10.14
C PHE A 156 -8.91 0.99 -11.20
N TYR A 157 -9.29 0.38 -12.32
CA TYR A 157 -8.38 0.16 -13.45
C TYR A 157 -8.07 1.44 -14.23
N GLU A 158 -8.94 2.44 -14.17
CA GLU A 158 -8.83 3.70 -14.91
C GLU A 158 -8.43 4.85 -13.97
N ASP A 159 -9.09 4.95 -12.82
CA ASP A 159 -8.92 6.03 -11.84
C ASP A 159 -7.83 5.76 -10.78
N GLY A 160 -7.31 4.54 -10.75
CA GLY A 160 -6.53 4.02 -9.63
C GLY A 160 -7.38 3.52 -8.46
N HIS A 161 -6.78 2.67 -7.63
CA HIS A 161 -7.48 1.92 -6.59
C HIS A 161 -7.92 2.76 -5.39
N GLN A 162 -7.40 3.97 -5.23
CA GLN A 162 -7.46 4.73 -3.98
C GLN A 162 -8.90 5.03 -3.58
N GLU A 163 -9.77 5.40 -4.52
CA GLU A 163 -11.16 5.72 -4.23
C GLU A 163 -11.98 4.47 -3.82
N CYS A 164 -11.85 3.39 -4.59
CA CYS A 164 -12.50 2.12 -4.27
C CYS A 164 -12.05 1.61 -2.89
N CYS A 165 -10.74 1.63 -2.61
CA CYS A 165 -10.20 1.27 -1.30
C CYS A 165 -10.64 2.23 -0.20
N ARG A 166 -10.79 3.53 -0.48
CA ARG A 166 -11.29 4.50 0.50
C ARG A 166 -12.69 4.12 0.98
N VAL A 167 -13.59 3.82 0.05
CA VAL A 167 -14.97 3.41 0.35
C VAL A 167 -15.03 2.02 0.97
N ARG A 168 -14.34 1.04 0.38
CA ARG A 168 -14.48 -0.37 0.75
C ARG A 168 -13.61 -0.84 1.91
N LYS A 169 -12.51 -0.13 2.20
CA LYS A 169 -11.47 -0.60 3.13
C LYS A 169 -11.11 0.44 4.19
N VAL A 170 -10.79 1.66 3.79
CA VAL A 170 -10.33 2.72 4.73
C VAL A 170 -11.46 3.20 5.64
N ARG A 171 -12.66 3.46 5.10
CA ARG A 171 -13.81 3.91 5.90
C ARG A 171 -14.27 2.84 6.90
N PRO A 172 -14.44 1.55 6.51
CA PRO A 172 -14.73 0.48 7.46
C PRO A 172 -13.64 0.29 8.52
N LEU A 173 -12.36 0.35 8.13
CA LEU A 173 -11.26 0.31 9.08
C LEU A 173 -11.36 1.44 10.11
N ARG A 174 -11.56 2.67 9.66
CA ARG A 174 -11.70 3.83 10.57
C ARG A 174 -12.82 3.62 11.59
N ARG A 175 -13.94 3.00 11.20
CA ARG A 175 -15.03 2.68 12.15
C ARG A 175 -14.63 1.60 13.14
N ALA A 176 -13.89 0.58 12.71
CA ALA A 176 -13.38 -0.47 13.60
C ALA A 176 -12.40 0.10 14.63
N LEU A 177 -11.43 0.89 14.18
CA LEU A 177 -10.36 1.44 15.01
C LEU A 177 -10.86 2.45 16.06
N LYS A 178 -11.96 3.16 15.79
CA LYS A 178 -12.65 4.00 16.79
C LYS A 178 -13.12 3.23 18.04
N GLY A 179 -13.18 1.91 18.00
CA GLY A 179 -13.49 1.08 19.17
C GLY A 179 -12.26 0.57 19.94
N LEU A 180 -11.04 0.91 19.50
CA LEU A 180 -9.79 0.31 19.98
C LEU A 180 -8.79 1.37 20.44
N ARG A 181 -7.93 1.03 21.40
CA ARG A 181 -6.76 1.86 21.77
C ARG A 181 -5.49 1.40 21.07
N SER A 182 -5.48 0.16 20.58
CA SER A 182 -4.38 -0.37 19.81
C SER A 182 -4.82 -1.38 18.76
N TRP A 183 -3.99 -1.60 17.75
CA TRP A 183 -4.20 -2.62 16.73
C TRP A 183 -2.89 -3.24 16.25
N ILE A 184 -2.96 -4.48 15.77
CA ILE A 184 -1.82 -5.26 15.30
C ILE A 184 -1.98 -5.52 13.81
N THR A 185 -0.92 -5.32 13.02
CA THR A 185 -0.94 -5.59 11.57
C THR A 185 0.21 -6.49 11.14
N GLY A 186 -0.01 -7.25 10.08
CA GLY A 186 0.98 -8.18 9.52
C GLY A 186 1.96 -7.51 8.55
N GLN A 187 2.17 -6.19 8.65
CA GLN A 187 3.11 -5.50 7.77
C GLN A 187 4.55 -5.92 8.06
N ARG A 188 5.30 -6.21 6.99
CA ARG A 188 6.73 -6.50 7.05
C ARG A 188 7.52 -5.53 6.16
N LYS A 189 8.77 -5.27 6.52
CA LYS A 189 9.66 -4.39 5.75
C LYS A 189 9.94 -4.93 4.34
N ASP A 190 9.98 -6.25 4.17
CA ASP A 190 10.27 -6.92 2.90
C ASP A 190 9.09 -6.96 1.90
N GLN A 191 7.86 -6.63 2.32
CA GLN A 191 6.66 -6.76 1.47
C GLN A 191 6.52 -5.68 0.38
N SER A 192 7.20 -4.55 0.52
CA SER A 192 7.19 -3.49 -0.49
C SER A 192 8.56 -2.82 -0.59
N PRO A 193 9.23 -2.89 -1.75
CA PRO A 193 10.48 -2.18 -1.98
C PRO A 193 10.21 -0.67 -1.91
N GLY A 194 10.77 0.00 -0.90
CA GLY A 194 10.78 1.46 -0.77
C GLY A 194 9.65 2.11 0.04
N THR A 195 8.46 1.50 0.18
CA THR A 195 7.35 2.11 0.95
C THR A 195 7.20 1.55 2.37
N ARG A 196 7.84 0.40 2.67
CA ARG A 196 7.73 -0.29 3.97
C ARG A 196 9.06 -0.50 4.69
N ALA A 197 10.17 -0.06 4.09
CA ALA A 197 11.52 -0.28 4.63
C ALA A 197 11.73 0.29 6.04
N GLU A 198 10.99 1.33 6.42
CA GLU A 198 11.12 2.02 7.71
C GLU A 198 9.92 1.75 8.66
N ILE A 199 9.14 0.67 8.47
CA ILE A 199 8.02 0.37 9.39
C ILE A 199 8.58 0.01 10.77
N PRO A 200 8.21 0.74 11.84
CA PRO A 200 8.62 0.40 13.20
C PRO A 200 7.77 -0.74 13.78
N ILE A 201 8.31 -1.42 14.78
CA ILE A 201 7.64 -2.52 15.49
C ILE A 201 6.41 -2.03 16.25
N VAL A 202 6.50 -0.85 16.85
CA VAL A 202 5.38 -0.17 17.50
C VAL A 202 5.49 1.32 17.22
N GLN A 203 4.36 1.97 17.02
CA GLN A 203 4.29 3.42 16.87
C GLN A 203 2.90 3.91 17.26
N VAL A 204 2.80 5.17 17.62
CA VAL A 204 1.51 5.88 17.55
C VAL A 204 1.06 5.89 16.08
N ASP A 205 -0.20 5.54 15.82
CA ASP A 205 -0.73 5.47 14.46
C ASP A 205 -0.79 6.88 13.84
N PRO A 206 -0.07 7.14 12.73
CA PRO A 206 0.00 8.47 12.14
C PRO A 206 -1.24 8.81 11.30
N THR A 207 -2.15 7.87 11.07
CA THR A 207 -3.26 8.01 10.10
C THR A 207 -4.64 7.90 10.75
N PHE A 208 -4.79 7.06 11.77
CA PHE A 208 -6.07 6.74 12.38
C PHE A 208 -6.10 7.10 13.86
N GLU A 209 -7.31 7.40 14.31
CA GLU A 209 -7.62 7.69 15.71
C GLU A 209 -8.34 6.50 16.33
N GLY A 210 -8.09 6.30 17.62
CA GLY A 210 -8.64 5.23 18.42
C GLY A 210 -9.85 5.67 19.23
N LYS A 211 -10.17 4.86 20.25
CA LYS A 211 -11.29 5.03 21.17
C LYS A 211 -11.30 6.37 21.90
N ASP A 212 -10.13 6.87 22.27
CA ASP A 212 -10.00 8.10 23.05
C ASP A 212 -10.13 9.37 22.18
N GLY A 213 -10.10 9.21 20.85
CA GLY A 213 -10.27 10.29 19.88
C GLY A 213 -9.07 11.23 19.78
N GLY A 214 -8.88 11.85 18.60
CA GLY A 214 -7.80 12.79 18.34
C GLY A 214 -6.47 12.12 17.97
N ILE A 215 -5.54 12.94 17.45
CA ILE A 215 -4.19 12.52 17.06
C ILE A 215 -3.48 11.94 18.28
N GLY A 216 -2.86 10.76 18.10
CA GLY A 216 -2.15 10.08 19.18
C GLY A 216 -2.93 8.98 19.90
N SER A 217 -4.25 8.88 19.68
CA SER A 217 -5.13 8.00 20.45
C SER A 217 -5.11 6.51 20.08
N LEU A 218 -4.32 6.12 19.07
CA LEU A 218 -4.23 4.75 18.61
C LEU A 218 -2.77 4.32 18.49
N VAL A 219 -2.45 3.15 19.02
CA VAL A 219 -1.12 2.56 18.91
C VAL A 219 -1.14 1.39 17.94
N LYS A 220 -0.21 1.38 16.99
CA LYS A 220 -0.07 0.34 15.97
C LYS A 220 1.14 -0.54 16.23
N TRP A 221 0.93 -1.84 16.23
CA TRP A 221 1.99 -2.85 16.35
C TRP A 221 2.19 -3.61 15.05
N ASN A 222 3.44 -3.88 14.70
CA ASN A 222 3.87 -4.67 13.55
C ASN A 222 4.85 -5.77 14.00
N PRO A 223 4.38 -6.85 14.67
CA PRO A 223 5.25 -7.91 15.20
C PRO A 223 6.10 -8.63 14.14
N LEU A 224 5.68 -8.55 12.87
CA LEU A 224 6.38 -9.16 11.74
C LEU A 224 7.26 -8.17 10.98
N ALA A 225 7.45 -6.94 11.48
CA ALA A 225 8.16 -5.87 10.77
C ALA A 225 9.54 -6.32 10.24
N ASN A 226 10.29 -7.04 11.08
CA ASN A 226 11.65 -7.49 10.82
C ASN A 226 11.74 -8.96 10.36
N VAL A 227 10.61 -9.61 10.07
CA VAL A 227 10.59 -11.02 9.64
C VAL A 227 10.51 -11.09 8.13
N GLU A 228 11.34 -11.92 7.51
CA GLU A 228 11.30 -12.14 6.07
C GLU A 228 10.19 -13.12 5.68
N GLY A 229 9.60 -12.95 4.50
CA GLY A 229 8.54 -13.80 3.95
C GLY A 229 8.88 -15.30 3.99
N PRO A 230 10.08 -15.76 3.59
CA PRO A 230 10.46 -17.17 3.69
C PRO A 230 10.41 -17.72 5.12
N GLU A 231 10.70 -16.90 6.13
CA GLU A 231 10.65 -17.30 7.54
C GLU A 231 9.22 -17.45 8.03
N ILE A 232 8.32 -16.55 7.63
CA ILE A 232 6.87 -16.69 7.86
C ILE A 232 6.38 -18.03 7.30
N TRP A 233 6.76 -18.37 6.07
CA TRP A 233 6.36 -19.62 5.44
C TRP A 233 6.94 -20.86 6.13
N ARG A 234 8.18 -20.79 6.65
CA ARG A 234 8.75 -21.87 7.47
C ARG A 234 7.96 -22.04 8.76
N PHE A 235 7.63 -20.95 9.44
CA PHE A 235 6.83 -20.95 10.68
C PHE A 235 5.44 -21.56 10.47
N LEU A 236 4.69 -21.08 9.47
CA LEU A 236 3.35 -21.57 9.15
C LEU A 236 3.34 -23.08 8.86
N ARG A 237 4.32 -23.57 8.08
CA ARG A 237 4.46 -25.00 7.78
C ARG A 237 4.85 -25.82 9.02
N ALA A 238 5.80 -25.34 9.81
CA ALA A 238 6.29 -26.07 10.99
C ALA A 238 5.18 -26.29 12.03
N LEU A 239 4.24 -25.34 12.15
CA LEU A 239 3.12 -25.41 13.08
C LEU A 239 1.82 -25.92 12.46
N ASN A 240 1.83 -26.36 11.20
CA ASN A 240 0.64 -26.82 10.47
C ASN A 240 -0.52 -25.81 10.51
N VAL A 241 -0.20 -24.52 10.40
CA VAL A 241 -1.19 -23.45 10.37
C VAL A 241 -1.96 -23.51 9.04
N PRO A 242 -3.30 -23.44 9.04
CA PRO A 242 -4.06 -23.36 7.79
C PRO A 242 -3.66 -22.10 7.02
N VAL A 243 -3.57 -22.21 5.70
CA VAL A 243 -3.22 -21.08 4.82
C VAL A 243 -4.22 -20.96 3.68
N ASN A 244 -4.34 -19.75 3.12
CA ASN A 244 -5.20 -19.50 1.97
C ASN A 244 -4.77 -20.35 0.76
N SER A 245 -5.72 -21.05 0.13
CA SER A 245 -5.46 -21.95 -1.01
C SER A 245 -4.92 -21.24 -2.25
N LEU A 246 -5.08 -19.92 -2.37
CA LEU A 246 -4.46 -19.14 -3.44
C LEU A 246 -2.93 -19.18 -3.41
N HIS A 247 -2.32 -19.42 -2.23
CA HIS A 247 -0.86 -19.52 -2.14
C HIS A 247 -0.30 -20.70 -2.94
N SER A 248 -1.03 -21.81 -3.09
CA SER A 248 -0.62 -22.92 -3.97
C SER A 248 -0.82 -22.62 -5.45
N GLN A 249 -1.43 -21.48 -5.79
CA GLN A 249 -1.72 -21.03 -7.16
C GLN A 249 -0.81 -19.87 -7.60
N GLY A 250 0.27 -19.59 -6.87
CA GLY A 250 1.24 -18.53 -7.20
C GLY A 250 0.90 -17.15 -6.64
N TYR A 251 -0.13 -17.02 -5.80
CA TYR A 251 -0.41 -15.78 -5.10
C TYR A 251 0.49 -15.66 -3.87
N ILE A 252 1.45 -14.74 -3.89
CA ILE A 252 2.27 -14.44 -2.70
C ILE A 252 1.57 -13.39 -1.83
N SER A 253 1.25 -12.22 -2.39
CA SER A 253 0.45 -11.19 -1.73
C SER A 253 -1.03 -11.31 -2.12
N ILE A 254 -1.92 -11.43 -1.14
CA ILE A 254 -3.37 -11.59 -1.39
C ILE A 254 -4.13 -10.30 -1.03
N GLY A 255 -5.18 -9.99 -1.81
CA GLY A 255 -6.09 -8.89 -1.58
C GLY A 255 -7.45 -9.15 -2.18
N CYS A 256 -8.16 -8.10 -2.59
CA CYS A 256 -9.40 -8.24 -3.35
C CYS A 256 -9.12 -8.95 -4.68
N GLU A 257 -10.04 -9.81 -5.12
CA GLU A 257 -9.96 -10.57 -6.37
C GLU A 257 -9.59 -9.69 -7.58
N PRO A 258 -10.28 -8.58 -7.86
CA PRO A 258 -10.04 -7.82 -9.10
C PRO A 258 -8.77 -6.94 -9.03
N CYS A 259 -8.02 -6.99 -7.93
CA CYS A 259 -6.83 -6.18 -7.72
C CYS A 259 -5.62 -7.01 -7.29
N THR A 260 -5.72 -8.33 -7.42
CA THR A 260 -4.68 -9.29 -7.04
C THR A 260 -4.49 -10.32 -8.16
N ARG A 261 -3.24 -10.61 -8.52
CA ARG A 261 -2.87 -11.67 -9.48
C ARG A 261 -1.68 -12.48 -8.94
N PRO A 262 -1.48 -13.73 -9.40
CA PRO A 262 -0.29 -14.48 -9.06
C PRO A 262 0.97 -13.82 -9.64
N VAL A 263 2.12 -14.13 -9.07
CA VAL A 263 3.43 -13.66 -9.54
C VAL A 263 4.24 -14.84 -10.08
N LEU A 264 5.13 -14.56 -11.03
CA LEU A 264 6.03 -15.55 -11.60
C LEU A 264 7.19 -15.87 -10.64
N PRO A 265 7.88 -17.01 -10.80
CA PRO A 265 9.09 -17.30 -10.06
C PRO A 265 10.11 -16.16 -10.18
N GLY A 266 10.54 -15.63 -9.03
CA GLY A 266 11.52 -14.54 -8.96
C GLY A 266 10.94 -13.12 -9.05
N GLN A 267 9.64 -12.95 -9.34
CA GLN A 267 8.96 -11.67 -9.22
C GLN A 267 8.71 -11.31 -7.76
N HIS A 268 8.75 -10.02 -7.45
CA HIS A 268 8.48 -9.50 -6.12
C HIS A 268 6.99 -9.64 -5.78
N GLU A 269 6.65 -9.99 -4.53
CA GLU A 269 5.25 -10.23 -4.12
C GLU A 269 4.30 -9.05 -4.39
N ARG A 270 4.82 -7.82 -4.29
CA ARG A 270 4.08 -6.59 -4.58
C ARG A 270 3.67 -6.43 -6.05
N GLU A 271 4.32 -7.11 -6.98
CA GLU A 271 3.98 -7.08 -8.41
C GLU A 271 2.63 -7.75 -8.71
N GLY A 272 2.13 -8.57 -7.79
CA GLY A 272 0.79 -9.16 -7.86
C GLY A 272 -0.32 -8.16 -7.50
N ARG A 273 0.00 -6.96 -7.02
CA ARG A 273 -0.96 -5.98 -6.47
C ARG A 273 -1.00 -4.72 -7.31
N TRP A 274 -2.20 -4.28 -7.69
CA TRP A 274 -2.41 -3.06 -8.50
C TRP A 274 -1.41 -2.96 -9.66
N TRP A 275 -1.27 -4.05 -10.41
CA TRP A 275 -0.19 -4.21 -11.40
C TRP A 275 -0.26 -3.20 -12.55
N TRP A 276 -1.40 -2.52 -12.72
CA TRP A 276 -1.60 -1.46 -13.70
C TRP A 276 -1.15 -0.07 -13.20
N GLU A 277 -0.91 0.10 -11.90
CA GLU A 277 -0.45 1.37 -11.31
C GLU A 277 1.08 1.45 -11.20
N ASP A 278 1.60 2.69 -11.14
CA ASP A 278 3.02 2.97 -10.86
C ASP A 278 3.42 2.40 -9.49
N SER A 279 4.64 1.85 -9.38
CA SER A 279 5.17 1.25 -8.15
C SER A 279 5.09 2.16 -6.92
N LYS A 280 5.19 3.49 -7.10
CA LYS A 280 5.05 4.47 -6.00
C LYS A 280 3.62 4.59 -5.47
N ALA A 281 2.62 4.28 -6.29
CA ALA A 281 1.20 4.40 -5.94
C ALA A 281 0.61 3.13 -5.32
N LYS A 282 1.36 2.01 -5.29
CA LYS A 282 0.86 0.68 -4.89
C LYS A 282 0.61 0.50 -3.39
N GLU A 283 0.56 1.54 -2.56
CA GLU A 283 0.14 1.41 -1.16
C GLU A 283 -1.32 1.75 -0.95
N CYS A 284 -2.01 0.86 -0.25
CA CYS A 284 -3.38 1.09 0.16
C CYS A 284 -3.46 2.24 1.17
N GLY A 285 -4.58 2.95 1.16
CA GLY A 285 -4.90 4.02 2.13
C GLY A 285 -4.83 3.67 3.62
N LEU A 286 -4.60 2.40 3.99
CA LEU A 286 -4.46 1.98 5.40
C LEU A 286 -3.11 2.34 6.04
N HIS A 287 -2.07 2.60 5.26
CA HIS A 287 -0.71 2.72 5.80
C HIS A 287 0.04 3.93 5.26
N LYS A 288 -0.71 4.92 4.75
CA LYS A 288 -0.14 6.09 4.06
C LYS A 288 0.72 6.98 4.96
N GLY A 289 0.48 7.01 6.28
CA GLY A 289 1.24 7.86 7.20
C GLY A 289 2.69 7.45 7.43
N ASN A 290 3.12 6.25 7.00
CA ASN A 290 4.53 5.83 7.09
C ASN A 290 5.36 6.25 5.86
N ILE A 291 4.76 7.03 4.94
CA ILE A 291 5.43 7.60 3.77
C ILE A 291 5.82 9.04 4.13
N LYS A 292 7.12 9.39 4.10
CA LYS A 292 7.62 10.73 4.47
C LYS A 292 6.92 11.84 3.67
N GLN A 293 6.53 12.91 4.37
CA GLN A 293 5.52 13.88 3.95
C GLN A 293 6.04 15.02 3.04
N ASP A 294 7.30 14.99 2.60
CA ASP A 294 7.85 16.01 1.69
C ASP A 294 7.31 15.90 0.25
N GLU A 295 6.53 14.85 -0.08
CA GLU A 295 6.03 14.60 -1.44
C GLU A 295 4.53 14.93 -1.66
N VAL A 296 3.79 15.44 -0.66
CA VAL A 296 2.31 15.56 -0.75
C VAL A 296 1.81 16.96 -1.16
N LEU A 297 2.63 18.02 -1.11
CA LEU A 297 2.16 19.40 -1.29
C LEU A 297 2.10 19.95 -2.73
N GLN A 298 2.34 19.14 -3.77
CA GLN A 298 2.18 19.56 -5.17
C GLN A 298 0.86 19.11 -5.83
N LEU A 299 -0.03 18.43 -5.08
CA LEU A 299 -1.18 17.73 -5.67
C LEU A 299 -2.55 18.41 -5.52
N ASN A 300 -2.65 19.61 -4.93
CA ASN A 300 -3.93 20.32 -4.83
C ASN A 300 -3.82 21.78 -5.24
N GLY A 301 -4.29 22.09 -6.45
CA GLY A 301 -4.59 23.44 -6.89
C GLY A 301 -5.02 23.49 -8.35
N ASN A 302 -6.31 23.29 -8.62
CA ASN A 302 -6.89 23.67 -9.91
C ASN A 302 -8.16 24.51 -9.72
N GLY A 303 -8.15 25.71 -10.32
CA GLY A 303 -9.30 26.52 -10.71
C GLY A 303 -9.76 27.62 -9.75
N ASN A 304 -9.51 28.91 -10.07
CA ASN A 304 -10.46 29.73 -10.84
C ASN A 304 -9.99 31.19 -11.07
N GLY A 305 -10.10 31.66 -12.33
CA GLY A 305 -10.70 32.96 -12.69
C GLY A 305 -9.96 34.31 -12.49
N ASN A 306 -9.49 34.84 -13.64
CA ASN A 306 -9.74 36.21 -14.16
C ASN A 306 -8.83 37.39 -13.74
N GLY A 307 -8.40 38.18 -14.74
CA GLY A 307 -8.10 39.62 -14.57
C GLY A 307 -6.69 40.12 -14.95
N ASN A 308 -6.51 40.45 -16.22
CA ASN A 308 -5.73 41.56 -16.82
C ASN A 308 -4.80 42.40 -15.91
N GLY A 309 -3.52 42.57 -16.31
CA GLY A 309 -2.63 43.56 -15.68
C GLY A 309 -1.18 43.51 -16.16
N ASN A 310 -0.85 44.41 -17.08
CA ASN A 310 0.49 44.67 -17.61
C ASN A 310 1.44 45.15 -16.48
N GLY A 311 2.56 44.46 -16.26
CA GLY A 311 3.51 44.80 -15.20
C GLY A 311 4.89 44.20 -15.44
N ASN A 312 5.76 44.99 -16.08
CA ASN A 312 7.17 44.73 -16.24
C ASN A 312 7.87 44.74 -14.86
N TRP A 313 8.42 43.60 -14.43
CA TRP A 313 9.38 43.58 -13.31
C TRP A 313 10.63 42.81 -13.72
N SER A 314 11.68 43.60 -13.88
CA SER A 314 13.06 43.22 -14.15
C SER A 314 13.63 42.28 -13.10
N SER A 315 14.28 41.23 -13.59
CA SER A 315 15.52 40.62 -13.08
C SER A 315 15.65 40.43 -11.57
N LEU A 316 15.25 39.24 -11.10
CA LEU A 316 15.97 38.50 -10.07
C LEU A 316 16.04 37.03 -10.51
N THR A 317 17.09 36.69 -11.23
CA THR A 317 17.51 35.31 -11.47
C THR A 317 17.94 34.69 -10.16
N ASN A 318 17.31 33.59 -9.76
CA ASN A 318 17.89 32.67 -8.80
C ASN A 318 17.52 31.22 -9.15
N GLY A 319 18.52 30.52 -9.72
CA GLY A 319 18.77 29.10 -9.50
C GLY A 319 17.74 28.10 -10.02
N ASN A 320 17.83 27.78 -11.32
CA ASN A 320 17.31 26.52 -11.84
C ASN A 320 18.13 25.39 -11.18
N ALA A 321 17.59 24.74 -10.14
CA ALA A 321 18.24 23.59 -9.51
C ALA A 321 18.24 22.42 -10.50
N THR A 322 19.28 22.33 -11.33
CA THR A 322 19.47 21.21 -12.25
C THR A 322 19.77 19.97 -11.42
N VAL A 323 18.82 19.03 -11.37
CA VAL A 323 19.04 17.71 -10.77
C VAL A 323 20.28 17.10 -11.41
N ALA A 324 21.28 16.75 -10.60
CA ALA A 324 22.51 16.12 -11.07
C ALA A 324 22.19 14.84 -11.84
N ASP A 325 22.88 14.63 -12.97
CA ASP A 325 22.72 13.42 -13.77
C ASP A 325 23.25 12.19 -12.99
N ILE A 326 22.86 10.99 -13.42
CA ILE A 326 23.22 9.71 -12.77
C ILE A 326 23.72 8.70 -13.80
N PHE A 327 24.33 7.60 -13.35
CA PHE A 327 25.06 6.61 -14.13
C PHE A 327 26.32 7.17 -14.79
N HIS A 328 27.23 7.71 -13.99
CA HIS A 328 28.52 8.23 -14.46
C HIS A 328 29.59 7.13 -14.50
N ASN A 329 29.96 6.65 -15.68
CA ASN A 329 31.05 5.69 -15.88
C ASN A 329 31.63 5.79 -17.31
N PRO A 330 32.96 5.67 -17.53
CA PRO A 330 33.56 5.71 -18.87
C PRO A 330 33.11 4.58 -19.81
N ASN A 331 32.66 3.44 -19.28
CA ASN A 331 32.16 2.31 -20.07
C ASN A 331 30.66 2.43 -20.41
N LEU A 332 30.02 3.53 -20.02
CA LEU A 332 28.61 3.76 -20.20
C LEU A 332 28.35 4.96 -21.14
N VAL A 333 27.66 4.70 -22.25
CA VAL A 333 27.38 5.71 -23.27
C VAL A 333 26.09 6.47 -22.96
N ALA A 334 26.16 7.80 -22.88
CA ALA A 334 24.97 8.64 -22.81
C ALA A 334 24.39 8.87 -24.22
N LEU A 335 23.20 8.35 -24.48
CA LEU A 335 22.53 8.49 -25.78
C LEU A 335 21.73 9.79 -25.87
N THR A 336 21.84 10.45 -27.01
CA THR A 336 20.89 11.50 -27.42
C THR A 336 19.65 10.87 -28.04
N ARG A 337 18.65 11.71 -28.33
CA ARG A 337 17.44 11.28 -29.03
C ARG A 337 17.76 10.61 -30.38
N THR A 338 18.57 11.27 -31.21
CA THR A 338 19.02 10.70 -32.48
C THR A 338 19.80 9.40 -32.27
N GLY A 339 20.62 9.32 -31.20
CA GLY A 339 21.37 8.10 -30.87
C GLY A 339 20.46 6.90 -30.63
N ILE A 340 19.40 7.04 -29.84
CA ILE A 340 18.49 5.93 -29.56
C ILE A 340 17.56 5.59 -30.75
N GLU A 341 17.19 6.58 -31.55
CA GLU A 341 16.47 6.37 -32.82
C GLU A 341 17.29 5.53 -33.81
N ASN A 342 18.59 5.82 -33.93
CA ASN A 342 19.50 5.05 -34.78
C ASN A 342 19.60 3.59 -34.30
N LEU A 343 19.64 3.36 -32.99
CA LEU A 343 19.61 2.00 -32.43
C LEU A 343 18.31 1.28 -32.79
N ALA A 344 17.15 1.93 -32.70
CA ALA A 344 15.87 1.33 -33.07
C ALA A 344 15.76 1.03 -34.58
N ARG A 345 16.39 1.84 -35.43
CA ARG A 345 16.36 1.71 -36.90
C ARG A 345 17.44 0.81 -37.51
N LEU A 346 18.27 0.15 -36.68
CA LEU A 346 19.41 -0.66 -37.15
C LEU A 346 20.50 0.13 -37.90
N GLU A 347 20.50 1.46 -37.81
CA GLU A 347 21.47 2.29 -38.53
C GLU A 347 22.83 2.24 -37.82
N ASN A 348 23.85 1.70 -38.51
CA ASN A 348 25.24 1.60 -38.02
C ASN A 348 25.46 0.75 -36.74
N ARG A 349 24.54 -0.16 -36.39
CA ARG A 349 24.68 -1.02 -35.20
C ARG A 349 25.50 -2.29 -35.47
N ARG A 350 26.75 -2.32 -34.97
CA ARG A 350 27.67 -3.47 -35.12
C ARG A 350 27.68 -4.43 -33.92
N GLU A 351 27.29 -3.92 -32.76
CA GLU A 351 27.29 -4.61 -31.47
C GLU A 351 25.86 -4.58 -30.89
N PRO A 352 25.46 -5.57 -30.08
CA PRO A 352 24.26 -5.46 -29.27
C PRO A 352 24.40 -4.39 -28.18
N TRP A 353 23.29 -3.77 -27.78
CA TRP A 353 23.26 -2.73 -26.75
C TRP A 353 22.29 -3.09 -25.62
N ILE A 354 22.67 -2.80 -24.39
CA ILE A 354 21.75 -2.69 -23.27
C ILE A 354 21.62 -1.22 -22.87
N VAL A 355 20.38 -0.74 -22.80
CA VAL A 355 20.07 0.68 -22.57
C VAL A 355 19.11 0.82 -21.40
N VAL A 356 19.47 1.66 -20.43
CA VAL A 356 18.55 2.12 -19.39
C VAL A 356 17.86 3.41 -19.81
N LEU A 357 16.53 3.39 -19.86
CA LEU A 357 15.69 4.59 -19.89
C LEU A 357 15.51 5.06 -18.44
N TYR A 358 15.98 6.27 -18.14
CA TYR A 358 16.00 6.78 -16.76
C TYR A 358 15.57 8.25 -16.68
N ALA A 359 15.35 8.70 -15.45
CA ALA A 359 15.21 10.10 -15.10
C ALA A 359 16.08 10.40 -13.87
N PRO A 360 16.84 11.51 -13.82
CA PRO A 360 17.76 11.78 -12.71
C PRO A 360 17.09 11.94 -11.35
N TRP A 361 15.83 12.40 -11.32
CA TRP A 361 15.02 12.53 -10.11
C TRP A 361 14.39 11.20 -9.65
N CYS A 362 14.54 10.11 -10.42
CA CYS A 362 13.92 8.83 -10.09
C CYS A 362 14.76 8.05 -9.07
N ARG A 363 14.23 7.88 -7.85
CA ARG A 363 14.87 7.09 -6.78
C ARG A 363 15.17 5.65 -7.15
N PHE A 364 14.38 5.01 -8.02
CA PHE A 364 14.66 3.65 -8.50
C PHE A 364 15.84 3.62 -9.47
N CYS A 365 16.01 4.67 -10.29
CA CYS A 365 17.18 4.81 -11.15
C CYS A 365 18.44 5.04 -10.29
N GLN A 366 18.34 5.90 -9.26
CA GLN A 366 19.41 6.13 -8.30
C GLN A 366 19.78 4.85 -7.53
N ALA A 367 18.79 4.08 -7.07
CA ALA A 367 19.04 2.82 -6.36
C ALA A 367 19.72 1.75 -7.23
N MET A 368 19.47 1.77 -8.54
CA MET A 368 20.09 0.85 -9.51
C MET A 368 21.48 1.33 -9.97
N GLU A 369 21.87 2.57 -9.66
CA GLU A 369 23.06 3.21 -10.23
C GLU A 369 24.33 2.39 -10.09
N ALA A 370 24.62 1.94 -8.86
CA ALA A 370 25.80 1.13 -8.58
C ALA A 370 25.82 -0.17 -9.41
N SER A 371 24.72 -0.92 -9.43
CA SER A 371 24.64 -2.19 -10.17
C SER A 371 24.73 -1.99 -11.68
N TYR A 372 24.16 -0.92 -12.23
CA TYR A 372 24.23 -0.67 -13.67
C TYR A 372 25.61 -0.14 -14.10
N ILE A 373 26.31 0.58 -13.21
CA ILE A 373 27.71 0.96 -13.41
C ILE A 373 28.60 -0.29 -13.39
N GLU A 374 28.44 -1.16 -12.39
CA GLU A 374 29.21 -2.41 -12.28
C GLU A 374 28.97 -3.33 -13.49
N LEU A 375 27.73 -3.43 -13.97
CA LEU A 375 27.40 -4.13 -15.22
C LEU A 375 28.17 -3.56 -16.43
N ALA A 376 28.31 -2.23 -16.53
CA ALA A 376 29.06 -1.60 -17.61
C ALA A 376 30.56 -1.96 -17.54
N GLU A 377 31.10 -2.12 -16.35
CA GLU A 377 32.49 -2.55 -16.12
C GLU A 377 32.67 -4.03 -16.47
N GLU A 378 31.76 -4.91 -16.05
CA GLU A 378 31.82 -6.35 -16.39
C GLU A 378 31.65 -6.61 -17.90
N LEU A 379 30.82 -5.81 -18.58
CA LEU A 379 30.62 -5.92 -20.02
C LEU A 379 31.70 -5.21 -20.85
N ALA A 380 32.63 -4.50 -20.22
CA ALA A 380 33.74 -3.85 -20.92
C ALA A 380 34.57 -4.90 -21.68
N GLY A 381 34.66 -4.76 -23.01
CA GLY A 381 35.37 -5.70 -23.87
C GLY A 381 34.60 -6.98 -24.22
N SER A 382 33.36 -7.16 -23.73
CA SER A 382 32.52 -8.34 -24.03
C SER A 382 31.86 -8.32 -25.42
N GLY A 383 31.97 -7.20 -26.15
CA GLY A 383 31.26 -6.97 -27.41
C GLY A 383 29.81 -6.51 -27.25
N VAL A 384 29.33 -6.27 -26.02
CA VAL A 384 28.04 -5.63 -25.73
C VAL A 384 28.27 -4.20 -25.27
N LYS A 385 27.53 -3.23 -25.83
CA LYS A 385 27.60 -1.82 -25.40
C LYS A 385 26.57 -1.51 -24.34
N VAL A 386 26.98 -0.80 -23.29
CA VAL A 386 26.09 -0.36 -22.20
C VAL A 386 25.84 1.13 -22.34
N ALA A 387 24.57 1.52 -22.25
CA ALA A 387 24.18 2.91 -22.44
C ALA A 387 23.05 3.34 -21.49
N LYS A 388 22.88 4.66 -21.39
CA LYS A 388 21.76 5.32 -20.72
C LYS A 388 21.08 6.30 -21.68
N PHE A 389 19.77 6.46 -21.53
CA PHE A 389 18.99 7.46 -22.23
C PHE A 389 18.06 8.17 -21.23
N ARG A 390 18.22 9.48 -21.10
CA ARG A 390 17.38 10.31 -20.25
C ARG A 390 16.03 10.49 -20.92
N ALA A 391 15.01 9.84 -20.35
CA ALA A 391 13.69 9.68 -20.96
C ALA A 391 12.57 10.47 -20.25
N ASP A 392 12.93 11.45 -19.42
CA ASP A 392 11.99 12.45 -18.86
C ASP A 392 11.88 13.70 -19.76
N GLY A 393 11.09 14.69 -19.32
CA GLY A 393 10.86 15.93 -20.05
C GLY A 393 10.35 15.69 -21.48
N ASP A 394 10.95 16.40 -22.45
CA ASP A 394 10.57 16.36 -23.86
C ASP A 394 10.77 14.98 -24.51
N GLN A 395 11.56 14.09 -23.90
CA GLN A 395 11.80 12.75 -24.43
C GLN A 395 10.76 11.72 -23.98
N LYS A 396 9.94 12.05 -22.96
CA LYS A 396 9.01 11.11 -22.34
C LYS A 396 7.97 10.56 -23.31
N ALA A 397 7.34 11.43 -24.10
CA ALA A 397 6.27 11.04 -25.02
C ALA A 397 6.75 10.00 -26.04
N TYR A 398 7.93 10.21 -26.61
CA TYR A 398 8.55 9.23 -27.50
C TYR A 398 8.95 7.95 -26.79
N ALA A 399 9.57 8.05 -25.61
CA ALA A 399 9.99 6.85 -24.91
C ALA A 399 8.78 5.95 -24.58
N GLN A 400 7.62 6.54 -24.28
CA GLN A 400 6.38 5.81 -24.06
C GLN A 400 5.87 5.15 -25.35
N GLN A 401 5.87 5.88 -26.47
CA GLN A 401 5.33 5.40 -27.75
C GLN A 401 6.24 4.36 -28.43
N GLU A 402 7.53 4.63 -28.49
CA GLU A 402 8.49 3.89 -29.34
C GLU A 402 9.39 2.94 -28.56
N LEU A 403 9.62 3.23 -27.26
CA LEU A 403 10.58 2.49 -26.43
C LEU A 403 9.92 1.74 -25.26
N GLN A 404 8.60 1.56 -25.30
CA GLN A 404 7.85 0.77 -24.30
C GLN A 404 8.08 1.26 -22.84
N LEU A 405 8.35 2.56 -22.67
CA LEU A 405 8.50 3.18 -21.36
C LEU A 405 7.15 3.18 -20.64
N GLY A 406 7.03 2.35 -19.60
CA GLY A 406 5.88 2.36 -18.68
C GLY A 406 6.21 3.04 -17.36
N SER A 407 7.43 2.82 -16.86
CA SER A 407 7.96 3.35 -15.60
C SER A 407 9.49 3.44 -15.67
N PHE A 408 10.10 4.18 -14.74
CA PHE A 408 11.56 4.27 -14.62
C PHE A 408 12.10 3.38 -13.49
N PRO A 409 13.28 2.77 -13.64
CA PRO A 409 14.01 2.58 -14.90
C PRO A 409 13.33 1.55 -15.80
N THR A 410 13.38 1.76 -17.12
CA THR A 410 13.06 0.71 -18.10
C THR A 410 14.36 0.29 -18.78
N ILE A 411 14.65 -1.02 -18.81
CA ILE A 411 15.85 -1.55 -19.47
C ILE A 411 15.43 -2.24 -20.76
N LEU A 412 16.13 -1.89 -21.84
CA LEU A 412 15.95 -2.46 -23.17
C LEU A 412 17.24 -3.09 -23.66
N PHE A 413 17.14 -4.27 -24.24
CA PHE A 413 18.20 -4.89 -25.01
C PHE A 413 17.93 -4.73 -26.50
N PHE A 414 18.91 -4.24 -27.24
CA PHE A 414 18.88 -4.03 -28.69
C PHE A 414 19.80 -5.08 -29.33
N PRO A 415 19.26 -6.20 -29.84
CA PRO A 415 20.06 -7.27 -30.43
C PRO A 415 20.73 -6.81 -31.72
N LYS A 416 21.93 -7.30 -32.03
CA LYS A 416 22.70 -6.85 -33.21
C LYS A 416 21.88 -6.77 -34.51
N HIS A 417 21.07 -7.79 -34.81
CA HIS A 417 20.35 -7.93 -36.08
C HIS A 417 18.82 -7.72 -36.02
N SER A 418 18.27 -7.15 -34.93
CA SER A 418 16.82 -6.94 -34.77
C SER A 418 16.46 -5.48 -34.48
N SER A 419 15.63 -4.84 -35.29
CA SER A 419 15.14 -3.47 -35.03
C SER A 419 14.26 -3.37 -33.79
N LYS A 420 13.66 -4.48 -33.35
CA LYS A 420 12.80 -4.49 -32.15
C LYS A 420 13.64 -4.67 -30.88
N PRO A 421 13.59 -3.71 -29.93
CA PRO A 421 14.20 -3.88 -28.62
C PRO A 421 13.41 -4.89 -27.78
N ILE A 422 14.13 -5.66 -26.98
CA ILE A 422 13.59 -6.63 -26.02
C ILE A 422 13.62 -5.97 -24.65
N LYS A 423 12.44 -5.76 -24.06
CA LYS A 423 12.32 -5.19 -22.72
C LYS A 423 12.75 -6.23 -21.67
N TYR A 424 13.59 -5.82 -20.73
CA TYR A 424 13.91 -6.65 -19.58
C TYR A 424 12.67 -6.78 -18.68
N PRO A 425 12.13 -8.00 -18.47
CA PRO A 425 10.82 -8.20 -17.87
C PRO A 425 10.84 -8.25 -16.33
N SER A 426 12.03 -8.30 -15.73
CA SER A 426 12.22 -8.48 -14.29
C SER A 426 12.49 -7.14 -13.59
N GLU A 427 12.07 -7.05 -12.34
CA GLU A 427 12.40 -5.92 -11.46
C GLU A 427 13.72 -6.12 -10.71
N LYS A 428 14.37 -7.29 -10.82
CA LYS A 428 15.70 -7.51 -10.25
C LYS A 428 16.75 -6.79 -11.08
N ARG A 429 17.34 -5.73 -10.51
CA ARG A 429 18.32 -4.87 -11.19
C ARG A 429 19.76 -5.04 -10.68
N ASP A 430 20.02 -6.12 -9.95
CA ASP A 430 21.37 -6.51 -9.56
C ASP A 430 22.17 -7.00 -10.79
N VAL A 431 23.50 -6.91 -10.68
CA VAL A 431 24.43 -7.26 -11.77
C VAL A 431 24.21 -8.66 -12.29
N SER A 432 24.02 -9.64 -11.38
CA SER A 432 23.88 -11.05 -11.76
C SER A 432 22.65 -11.28 -12.64
N SER A 433 21.51 -10.68 -12.29
CA SER A 433 20.27 -10.79 -13.05
C SER A 433 20.38 -10.12 -14.44
N LEU A 434 21.01 -8.94 -14.49
CA LEU A 434 21.23 -8.22 -15.74
C LEU A 434 22.23 -8.94 -16.66
N MET A 435 23.28 -9.53 -16.10
CA MET A 435 24.25 -10.35 -16.83
C MET A 435 23.61 -11.60 -17.41
N VAL A 436 22.76 -12.30 -16.66
CA VAL A 436 22.00 -13.45 -17.18
C VAL A 436 21.15 -13.03 -18.38
N PHE A 437 20.45 -11.90 -18.29
CA PHE A 437 19.63 -11.39 -19.39
C PHE A 437 20.44 -11.02 -20.62
N VAL A 438 21.56 -10.31 -20.46
CA VAL A 438 22.45 -9.95 -21.57
C VAL A 438 23.04 -11.21 -22.21
N ASN A 439 23.52 -12.15 -21.40
CA ASN A 439 24.11 -13.40 -21.90
C ASN A 439 23.12 -14.29 -22.64
N ALA A 440 21.83 -14.24 -22.27
CA ALA A 440 20.78 -14.99 -22.95
C ALA A 440 20.42 -14.40 -24.33
N LEU A 441 20.76 -13.14 -24.60
CA LEU A 441 20.31 -12.40 -25.79
C LEU A 441 21.43 -11.91 -26.73
N ARG A 442 22.69 -11.91 -26.28
CA ARG A 442 23.83 -11.35 -27.02
C ARG A 442 24.33 -12.20 -28.18
#